data_AF-A0A956VY61-F1
#
_entry.id   AF-A0A956VY61-F1
#
_cell.length_a   1.000
_cell.length_b   1.000
_cell.length_c   1.000
_cell.angle_alpha   90.00
_cell.angle_beta   90.00
_cell.angle_gamma   90.00
#
_symmetry.space_group_name_H-M   'P 1'
#
loop_
_entity.id
_entity.type
_entity.pdbx_description
1 polymer ?
#
loop_
_entity_poly.entity_id
_entity_poly.type
_entity_poly.pdbx_seq_one_letter_code
_entity_poly.pdbx_strand_id
1 'polypeptide(L)'
;EALAIAGHLQEIIRDGDTLQVGVGEPSALMFKAGAFDRAHDLGLHTELGSPGLAKLWARGILTNSKKQVHRGRSVAVAWSGCDQEDLEIIRDNPVFELYDPDYLLHPGLMCQNETMTSINSAIAVDLLGQIASEDRFGGHMVNGTG
;
A
#
# COMPACT_ATOMS: atom_id res chain seq x y z
N GLU A 1 -13.01 3.18 -15.01
CA GLU A 1 -12.03 2.11 -14.71
C GLU A 1 -11.68 2.07 -13.23
N ALA A 2 -11.12 3.13 -12.64
CA ALA A 2 -10.74 3.14 -11.21
C ALA A 2 -11.86 2.73 -10.23
N LEU A 3 -13.11 3.15 -10.46
CA LEU A 3 -14.26 2.76 -9.62
C LEU A 3 -14.56 1.25 -9.66
N ALA A 4 -14.37 0.61 -10.83
CA ALA A 4 -14.59 -0.83 -10.95
C ALA A 4 -13.48 -1.62 -10.25
N ILE A 5 -12.23 -1.20 -10.42
CA ILE A 5 -11.08 -1.78 -9.71
C ILE A 5 -11.24 -1.61 -8.20
N ALA A 6 -11.65 -0.43 -7.74
CA ALA A 6 -11.93 -0.19 -6.33
C ALA A 6 -13.06 -1.07 -5.79
N GLY A 7 -14.11 -1.32 -6.57
CA GLY A 7 -15.17 -2.26 -6.22
C GLY A 7 -14.64 -3.69 -6.02
N HIS A 8 -13.76 -4.17 -6.91
CA HIS A 8 -13.12 -5.47 -6.74
C HIS A 8 -12.17 -5.51 -5.52
N LEU A 9 -11.41 -4.44 -5.27
CA LEU A 9 -10.58 -4.36 -4.07
C LEU A 9 -11.40 -4.41 -2.78
N GLN A 10 -12.57 -3.77 -2.74
CA GLN A 10 -13.47 -3.83 -1.58
C GLN A 10 -13.95 -5.26 -1.25
N GLU A 11 -13.99 -6.16 -2.24
CA GLU A 11 -14.36 -7.57 -2.04
C GLU A 11 -13.17 -8.42 -1.56
N ILE A 12 -11.94 -7.97 -1.82
CA ILE A 12 -10.71 -8.70 -1.50
C ILE A 12 -10.16 -8.28 -0.13
N ILE A 13 -10.16 -6.98 0.17
CA ILE A 13 -9.62 -6.42 1.41
C ILE A 13 -10.51 -6.84 2.59
N ARG A 14 -9.88 -7.33 3.64
CA ARG A 14 -10.56 -7.80 4.86
C ARG A 14 -10.23 -6.90 6.03
N ASP A 15 -11.12 -6.92 7.02
CA ASP A 15 -10.84 -6.29 8.31
C ASP A 15 -9.58 -6.88 8.94
N GLY A 16 -8.70 -6.01 9.44
CA GLY A 16 -7.43 -6.41 10.03
C GLY A 16 -6.30 -6.70 9.04
N ASP A 17 -6.51 -6.56 7.73
CA ASP A 17 -5.44 -6.71 6.74
C ASP A 17 -4.32 -5.68 6.96
N THR A 18 -3.08 -6.12 6.81
CA THR A 18 -1.89 -5.28 6.73
C THR A 18 -1.61 -4.95 5.27
N LEU A 19 -1.73 -3.67 4.91
CA LEU A 19 -1.61 -3.22 3.54
C LEU A 19 -0.16 -2.91 3.16
N GLN A 20 0.22 -3.35 1.96
CA GLN A 20 1.28 -2.76 1.15
C GLN A 20 0.64 -2.18 -0.11
N VAL A 21 0.95 -0.93 -0.45
CA VAL A 21 0.39 -0.28 -1.63
C VAL A 21 1.54 0.33 -2.44
N GLY A 22 1.72 -0.17 -3.65
CA GLY A 22 2.70 0.35 -4.59
C GLY A 22 2.32 1.74 -5.12
N VAL A 23 3.31 2.42 -5.70
CA VAL A 23 3.12 3.73 -6.33
C VAL A 23 2.58 3.61 -7.75
N GLY A 24 1.91 4.66 -8.21
CA GLY A 24 1.36 4.75 -9.56
C GLY A 24 -0.04 5.34 -9.57
N GLU A 25 -0.47 5.79 -10.74
CA GLU A 25 -1.77 6.42 -10.92
C GLU A 25 -2.95 5.50 -10.51
N PRO A 26 -2.97 4.19 -10.85
CA PRO A 26 -4.06 3.33 -10.40
C PRO A 26 -4.14 3.23 -8.88
N SER A 27 -3.03 2.96 -8.20
CA SER A 27 -2.96 2.85 -6.74
C SER A 27 -3.39 4.14 -6.03
N ALA A 28 -2.94 5.30 -6.52
CA ALA A 28 -3.32 6.62 -5.98
C ALA A 28 -4.82 6.91 -6.13
N LEU A 29 -5.45 6.41 -7.19
CA LEU A 29 -6.88 6.56 -7.41
C LEU A 29 -7.72 5.66 -6.49
N MET A 30 -7.18 4.55 -5.98
CA MET A 30 -7.93 3.60 -5.14
C MET A 30 -8.43 4.25 -3.84
N PHE A 31 -7.63 5.12 -3.24
CA PHE A 31 -8.03 5.88 -2.05
C PHE A 31 -9.18 6.84 -2.35
N LYS A 32 -9.09 7.61 -3.44
CA LYS A 32 -10.15 8.53 -3.88
C LYS A 32 -11.44 7.81 -4.27
N ALA A 33 -11.30 6.59 -4.81
CA ALA A 33 -12.42 5.74 -5.18
C ALA A 33 -13.05 5.00 -3.98
N GLY A 34 -12.53 5.19 -2.76
CA GLY A 34 -13.08 4.60 -1.54
C GLY A 34 -12.83 3.09 -1.40
N ALA A 35 -11.78 2.56 -2.03
CA ALA A 35 -11.48 1.12 -2.03
C ALA A 35 -11.31 0.52 -0.61
N PHE A 36 -10.94 1.36 0.37
CA PHE A 36 -10.65 0.96 1.74
C PHE A 36 -11.74 1.36 2.75
N ASP A 37 -12.79 2.07 2.32
CA ASP A 37 -13.74 2.75 3.22
C ASP A 37 -14.62 1.82 4.07
N ARG A 38 -14.75 0.56 3.66
CA ARG A 38 -15.56 -0.46 4.35
C ARG A 38 -14.78 -1.34 5.31
N ALA A 39 -13.46 -1.29 5.22
CA ALA A 39 -12.61 -2.11 6.07
C ALA A 39 -12.42 -1.44 7.43
N HIS A 40 -12.09 -2.24 8.42
CA HIS A 40 -11.79 -1.80 9.77
C HIS A 40 -10.49 -2.42 10.27
N ASP A 41 -9.84 -1.75 11.21
CA ASP A 41 -8.62 -2.22 11.88
C ASP A 41 -7.43 -2.52 10.94
N LEU A 42 -7.35 -1.82 9.82
CA LEU A 42 -6.27 -2.02 8.85
C LEU A 42 -4.90 -1.71 9.47
N GLY A 43 -3.89 -2.45 9.02
CA GLY A 43 -2.48 -2.18 9.26
C GLY A 43 -1.79 -1.59 8.02
N LEU A 44 -0.65 -0.93 8.23
CA LEU A 44 0.19 -0.43 7.14
C LEU A 44 1.64 -0.91 7.31
N HIS A 45 2.12 -1.62 6.30
CA HIS A 45 3.51 -2.05 6.13
C HIS A 45 3.84 -1.93 4.64
N THR A 46 4.43 -0.81 4.24
CA THR A 46 4.59 -0.47 2.82
C THR A 46 6.03 -0.10 2.49
N GLU A 47 6.37 -0.09 1.21
CA GLU A 47 7.64 0.46 0.75
C GLU A 47 7.54 1.99 0.70
N LEU A 48 6.59 2.47 -0.11
CA LEU A 48 6.38 3.88 -0.37
C LEU A 48 5.01 4.36 0.13
N GLY A 49 4.90 5.67 0.33
CA GLY A 49 3.64 6.35 0.58
C GLY A 49 2.76 6.44 -0.67
N SER A 50 1.48 6.74 -0.46
CA SER A 50 0.49 6.94 -1.51
C SER A 50 -0.56 7.94 -1.02
N PRO A 51 -1.17 8.75 -1.92
CA PRO A 51 -2.17 9.73 -1.53
C PRO A 51 -3.38 9.08 -0.85
N GLY A 52 -3.75 9.57 0.33
CA GLY A 52 -4.88 9.12 1.14
C GLY A 52 -4.56 8.09 2.23
N LEU A 53 -3.33 7.55 2.29
CA LEU A 53 -2.96 6.55 3.29
C LEU A 53 -3.09 7.06 4.73
N ALA A 54 -2.54 8.24 5.02
CA ALA A 54 -2.56 8.78 6.38
C ALA A 54 -3.97 9.26 6.76
N LYS A 55 -4.79 9.65 5.78
CA LYS A 55 -6.22 9.97 6.00
C LYS A 55 -7.04 8.76 6.46
N LEU A 56 -6.69 7.54 6.05
CA LEU A 56 -7.34 6.33 6.59
C LEU A 56 -7.06 6.18 8.10
N TRP A 57 -5.85 6.51 8.54
CA TRP A 57 -5.51 6.54 9.96
C TRP A 57 -6.28 7.63 10.70
N ALA A 58 -6.31 8.85 10.16
CA ALA A 58 -7.08 9.95 10.75
C ALA A 58 -8.59 9.67 10.86
N ARG A 59 -9.13 8.81 9.98
CA ARG A 59 -10.53 8.34 10.00
C ARG A 59 -10.77 7.12 10.91
N GLY A 60 -9.74 6.54 11.51
CA GLY A 60 -9.83 5.36 12.38
C GLY A 60 -10.06 4.04 11.63
N ILE A 61 -9.97 4.04 10.30
CA ILE A 61 -10.04 2.84 9.46
C ILE A 61 -8.75 2.03 9.60
N LEU A 62 -7.62 2.73 9.59
CA LEU A 62 -6.29 2.17 9.79
C LEU A 62 -5.87 2.39 11.24
N THR A 63 -5.68 1.30 11.99
CA THR A 63 -5.36 1.34 13.43
C THR A 63 -4.05 0.64 13.76
N ASN A 64 -3.53 -0.21 12.86
CA ASN A 64 -2.38 -1.09 13.10
C ASN A 64 -2.56 -2.05 14.30
N SER A 65 -3.79 -2.23 14.81
CA SER A 65 -4.06 -2.97 16.04
C SER A 65 -3.89 -4.48 15.88
N LYS A 66 -4.12 -5.00 14.66
CA LYS A 66 -4.07 -6.43 14.31
C LYS A 66 -2.71 -6.91 13.82
N LYS A 67 -1.76 -6.00 13.55
CA LYS A 67 -0.41 -6.37 13.09
C LYS A 67 0.32 -7.23 14.12
N GLN A 68 1.14 -8.16 13.63
CA GLN A 68 1.98 -9.04 14.46
C GLN A 68 3.34 -8.39 14.73
N VAL A 69 3.88 -7.67 13.75
CA VAL A 69 5.10 -6.86 13.88
C VAL A 69 4.76 -5.37 13.76
N HIS A 70 5.52 -4.51 14.44
CA HIS A 70 5.26 -3.06 14.46
C HIS A 70 3.79 -2.73 14.80
N ARG A 71 3.23 -3.43 15.80
CA ARG A 71 1.84 -3.24 16.23
C ARG A 71 1.61 -1.80 16.69
N GLY A 72 0.50 -1.21 16.25
CA GLY A 72 0.17 0.19 16.53
C GLY A 72 0.96 1.21 15.70
N ARG A 73 1.84 0.75 14.79
CA ARG A 73 2.69 1.62 13.96
C ARG A 73 2.44 1.38 12.48
N SER A 74 2.34 2.48 11.74
CA SER A 74 2.36 2.54 10.28
C SER A 74 3.82 2.64 9.84
N VAL A 75 4.31 1.66 9.10
CA VAL A 75 5.74 1.57 8.76
C VAL A 75 5.96 1.67 7.26
N ALA A 76 6.97 2.45 6.86
CA ALA A 76 7.38 2.61 5.46
C ALA A 76 8.90 2.68 5.30
N VAL A 77 9.41 2.47 4.07
CA VAL A 77 10.79 2.82 3.72
C VAL A 77 10.89 4.32 3.46
N ALA A 78 9.90 4.89 2.77
CA ALA A 78 9.77 6.32 2.57
C ALA A 78 8.30 6.74 2.45
N TRP A 79 7.95 7.91 3.00
CA TRP A 79 6.63 8.53 2.78
C TRP A 79 6.55 9.32 1.44
N SER A 80 7.41 8.97 0.48
CA SER A 80 7.37 9.53 -0.87
C SER A 80 6.12 9.07 -1.59
N GLY A 81 5.46 9.96 -2.34
CA GLY A 81 4.19 9.69 -3.03
C GLY A 81 2.93 10.08 -2.26
N CYS A 82 3.03 10.41 -0.97
CA CYS A 82 1.94 11.01 -0.20
C CYS A 82 1.55 12.40 -0.72
N ASP A 83 0.29 12.78 -0.55
CA ASP A 83 -0.15 14.15 -0.81
C ASP A 83 0.19 15.08 0.38
N GLN A 84 -0.01 16.39 0.19
CA GLN A 84 0.34 17.39 1.20
C GLN A 84 -0.38 17.18 2.54
N GLU A 85 -1.65 16.78 2.51
CA GLU A 85 -2.45 16.53 3.71
C GLU A 85 -1.95 15.28 4.44
N ASP A 86 -1.59 14.22 3.73
CA ASP A 86 -0.96 13.05 4.34
C ASP A 86 0.36 13.42 5.03
N LEU A 87 1.21 14.21 4.36
CA LEU A 87 2.49 14.64 4.92
C LEU A 87 2.33 15.50 6.18
N GLU A 88 1.24 16.26 6.29
CA GLU A 88 0.90 17.01 7.50
C GLU A 88 0.44 16.10 8.65
N ILE A 89 -0.32 15.03 8.35
CA ILE A 89 -0.72 14.02 9.33
C ILE A 89 0.49 13.21 9.84
N ILE A 90 1.44 12.92 8.95
CA ILE A 90 2.64 12.13 9.24
C ILE A 90 3.66 12.95 10.04
N ARG A 91 3.76 14.26 9.79
CA ARG A 91 4.74 15.14 10.43
C ARG A 91 4.67 15.06 11.96
N ASP A 92 5.80 14.77 12.58
CA ASP A 92 5.97 14.66 14.04
C ASP A 92 5.00 13.67 14.73
N ASN A 93 4.46 12.72 13.96
CA ASN A 93 3.51 11.73 14.47
C ASN A 93 4.20 10.38 14.68
N PRO A 94 4.39 9.93 15.94
CA PRO A 94 5.14 8.71 16.26
C PRO A 94 4.41 7.42 15.85
N VAL A 95 3.19 7.49 15.32
CA VAL A 95 2.55 6.33 14.69
C VAL A 95 3.22 5.98 13.38
N PHE A 96 3.76 6.96 12.66
CA PHE A 96 4.39 6.77 11.36
C PHE A 96 5.91 6.66 11.52
N GLU A 97 6.45 5.50 11.20
CA GLU A 97 7.86 5.17 11.41
C GLU A 97 8.52 4.83 10.07
N LEU A 98 9.80 5.17 9.94
CA LEU A 98 10.63 4.84 8.78
C LEU A 98 11.67 3.81 9.14
N TYR A 99 11.88 2.84 8.25
CA TYR A 99 12.85 1.77 8.40
C TYR A 99 13.69 1.61 7.14
N ASP A 100 14.86 1.02 7.31
CA ASP A 100 15.74 0.65 6.21
C ASP A 100 15.07 -0.35 5.26
N PRO A 101 15.23 -0.23 3.93
CA PRO A 101 14.62 -1.15 2.96
C PRO A 101 15.04 -2.62 3.18
N ASP A 102 16.30 -2.89 3.52
CA ASP A 102 16.81 -4.26 3.70
C ASP A 102 16.11 -4.98 4.86
N TYR A 103 15.66 -4.21 5.86
CA TYR A 103 14.87 -4.72 6.97
C TYR A 103 13.39 -4.81 6.61
N LEU A 104 12.80 -3.69 6.16
CA LEU A 104 11.35 -3.58 6.06
C LEU A 104 10.77 -4.43 4.93
N LEU A 105 11.50 -4.55 3.83
CA LEU A 105 11.09 -5.32 2.66
C LEU A 105 11.54 -6.78 2.72
N HIS A 106 12.22 -7.19 3.80
CA HIS A 106 12.66 -8.57 3.95
C HIS A 106 11.44 -9.50 4.04
N PRO A 107 11.28 -10.50 3.13
CA PRO A 107 10.12 -11.39 3.14
C PRO A 107 9.91 -12.10 4.48
N GLY A 108 11.00 -12.48 5.15
CA GLY A 108 10.95 -13.09 6.47
C GLY A 108 10.39 -12.19 7.59
N LEU A 109 10.40 -10.86 7.42
CA LEU A 109 9.69 -9.92 8.30
C LEU A 109 8.24 -9.77 7.85
N MET A 110 8.02 -9.53 6.56
CA MET A 110 6.68 -9.29 6.01
C MET A 110 5.72 -10.47 6.27
N CYS A 111 6.19 -11.70 6.10
CA CYS A 111 5.41 -12.92 6.36
C CYS A 111 5.07 -13.16 7.84
N GLN A 112 5.58 -12.34 8.77
CA GLN A 112 5.18 -12.42 10.19
C GLN A 112 3.81 -11.77 10.41
N ASN A 113 3.37 -10.84 9.54
CA ASN A 113 1.99 -10.38 9.56
C ASN A 113 1.09 -11.46 8.95
N GLU A 114 0.09 -11.91 9.70
CA GLU A 114 -0.76 -13.06 9.31
C GLU A 114 -1.60 -12.78 8.06
N THR A 115 -2.02 -11.52 7.88
CA THR A 115 -2.85 -11.06 6.78
C THR A 115 -2.16 -9.90 6.08
N MET A 116 -1.41 -10.20 5.01
CA MET A 116 -0.77 -9.18 4.18
C MET A 116 -1.48 -9.07 2.84
N THR A 117 -1.95 -7.86 2.51
CA THR A 117 -2.61 -7.55 1.24
C THR A 117 -1.77 -6.54 0.49
N SER A 118 -1.15 -7.01 -0.60
CA SER A 118 -0.25 -6.23 -1.45
C SER A 118 -0.97 -5.80 -2.72
N ILE A 119 -0.93 -4.50 -3.02
CA ILE A 119 -1.60 -3.89 -4.17
C ILE A 119 -0.54 -3.22 -5.03
N ASN A 120 -0.28 -3.80 -6.19
CA ASN A 120 0.68 -3.28 -7.16
C ASN A 120 0.02 -3.12 -8.54
N SER A 121 0.56 -2.19 -9.33
CA SER A 121 0.14 -1.98 -10.72
C SER A 121 1.09 -2.72 -11.67
N ALA A 122 0.57 -3.17 -12.80
CA ALA A 122 1.34 -3.80 -13.87
C ALA A 122 0.99 -3.18 -15.22
N ILE A 123 1.89 -3.31 -16.20
CA ILE A 123 1.68 -2.84 -17.58
C ILE A 123 0.86 -3.86 -18.35
N ALA A 124 1.20 -5.15 -18.20
CA ALA A 124 0.53 -6.23 -18.91
C ALA A 124 0.55 -7.52 -18.09
N VAL A 125 -0.45 -8.36 -18.33
CA VAL A 125 -0.52 -9.74 -17.86
C VAL A 125 -0.85 -10.61 -19.06
N ASP A 126 -0.08 -11.67 -19.31
CA ASP A 126 -0.37 -12.60 -20.39
C ASP A 126 -1.39 -13.68 -19.97
N LEU A 127 -1.80 -14.53 -20.92
CA LEU A 127 -2.78 -15.59 -20.65
C LEU A 127 -2.25 -16.72 -19.76
N LEU A 128 -0.93 -16.77 -19.53
CA LEU A 128 -0.29 -17.72 -18.62
C LEU A 128 -0.15 -17.15 -17.20
N GLY A 129 -0.44 -15.86 -17.01
CA GLY A 129 -0.35 -15.17 -15.73
C GLY A 129 1.02 -14.53 -15.49
N GLN A 130 1.89 -14.43 -16.48
CA GLN A 130 3.15 -13.68 -16.37
C GLN A 130 2.83 -12.19 -16.33
N ILE A 131 3.48 -11.46 -15.43
CA ILE A 131 3.25 -10.04 -15.18
C ILE A 131 4.48 -9.26 -15.64
N ALA A 132 4.28 -8.22 -16.45
CA ALA A 132 5.33 -7.28 -16.85
C ALA A 132 5.03 -5.88 -16.30
N SER A 133 6.01 -5.28 -15.62
CA SER A 133 5.85 -3.99 -14.92
C SER A 133 6.94 -2.98 -15.26
N GLU A 134 8.05 -3.44 -15.84
CA GLU A 134 9.28 -2.68 -16.04
C GLU A 134 9.29 -1.95 -17.39
N ASP A 135 8.91 -2.66 -18.46
CA ASP A 135 9.00 -2.15 -19.82
C ASP A 135 7.68 -2.23 -20.59
N ARG A 136 7.53 -1.29 -21.52
CA ARG A 136 6.48 -1.35 -22.54
C ARG A 136 7.03 -2.02 -23.79
N PHE A 137 6.10 -2.48 -24.63
CA PHE A 137 6.41 -3.08 -25.92
C PHE A 137 7.50 -2.31 -26.68
N GLY A 138 8.56 -3.03 -27.09
CA GLY A 138 9.74 -2.45 -27.72
C GLY A 138 10.93 -2.21 -26.78
N GLY A 139 10.90 -2.70 -25.54
CA GLY A 139 12.03 -2.61 -24.60
C GLY A 139 12.23 -1.22 -24.01
N HIS A 140 11.18 -0.40 -24.02
CA HIS A 140 11.20 0.93 -23.41
C HIS A 140 10.95 0.80 -21.91
N MET A 141 12.00 1.00 -21.12
CA MET A 141 11.92 1.00 -19.67
C MET A 141 11.03 2.16 -19.17
N VAL A 142 10.10 1.81 -18.29
CA VAL A 142 9.14 2.72 -17.65
C VAL A 142 9.28 2.68 -16.14
N ASN A 143 9.66 1.53 -15.58
CA ASN A 143 9.87 1.35 -14.15
C ASN A 143 11.01 0.35 -13.86
N GLY A 144 11.36 0.18 -12.59
CA GLY A 144 12.27 -0.86 -12.10
C GLY A 144 11.54 -2.12 -11.60
N THR A 145 12.31 -3.15 -11.24
CA THR A 145 11.84 -4.44 -10.72
C THR A 145 11.30 -4.39 -9.29
N GLY A 146 11.48 -3.24 -8.62
CA GLY A 146 11.49 -3.09 -7.16
C GLY A 146 12.74 -2.33 -6.75
#